data_AF-A0A7V5IF01-F1
#
_entry.id   AF-A0A7V5IF01-F1
#
_cell.length_a   1.000
_cell.length_b   1.000
_cell.length_c   1.000
_cell.angle_alpha   90.00
_cell.angle_beta   90.00
_cell.angle_gamma   90.00
#
_symmetry.space_group_name_H-M   'P 1'
#
loop_
_entity.id
_entity.type
_entity.pdbx_description
1 polymer ?
#
loop_
_entity_poly.entity_id
_entity_poly.type
_entity_poly.pdbx_seq_one_letter_code
_entity_poly.pdbx_strand_id
1 'polypeptide(L)'
;MPVIQYLCDHCGKVLEKIVSEKYPANLTYSPPNTISHFFQCSNPDCQAKFIAWEEDSGKLTWELKEEEIFKNILKGVSERKERAMLKEEKEKLNQEKAELERMLAENPQRISIIKKEMENIKIQVNKLTDEYEERSIQVTHLEEAMEKGRLRLQEIDKRLRELIHIK
;
A
#
# COMPACT_ATOMS: atom_id res chain seq x y z
N MET A 1 -37.91 -1.65 5.75
CA MET A 1 -37.74 -2.87 6.56
C MET A 1 -38.34 -2.61 7.93
N PRO A 2 -39.20 -3.49 8.48
CA PRO A 2 -39.76 -3.30 9.81
C PRO A 2 -38.63 -3.31 10.86
N VAL A 3 -38.61 -2.31 11.73
CA VAL A 3 -37.68 -2.24 12.86
C VAL A 3 -38.33 -2.99 14.02
N ILE A 4 -37.74 -4.12 14.42
CA ILE A 4 -38.22 -4.88 15.59
C ILE A 4 -37.85 -4.06 16.85
N GLN A 5 -38.85 -3.69 17.63
CA GLN A 5 -38.68 -3.00 18.91
C GLN A 5 -39.05 -3.96 20.05
N TYR A 6 -38.17 -4.06 21.04
CA TYR A 6 -38.41 -4.86 22.25
C TYR A 6 -38.91 -3.95 23.37
N LEU A 7 -39.82 -4.45 24.20
CA LEU A 7 -40.41 -3.70 25.31
C LEU A 7 -39.90 -4.25 26.64
N CYS A 8 -39.75 -3.37 27.62
CA CYS A 8 -39.35 -3.71 28.97
C CYS A 8 -40.55 -4.25 29.74
N ASP A 9 -40.44 -5.49 30.25
CA ASP A 9 -41.52 -6.13 31.01
C ASP A 9 -41.87 -5.39 32.31
N HIS A 10 -41.00 -4.49 32.81
CA HIS A 10 -41.21 -3.77 34.06
C HIS A 10 -41.99 -2.46 33.90
N CYS A 11 -41.86 -1.77 32.76
CA CYS A 11 -42.48 -0.45 32.58
C CYS A 11 -43.09 -0.21 31.19
N GLY A 12 -43.07 -1.23 30.31
CA GLY A 12 -43.65 -1.18 28.97
C GLY A 12 -42.93 -0.24 27.99
N LYS A 13 -41.80 0.36 28.38
CA LYS A 13 -40.99 1.23 27.52
C LYS A 13 -39.99 0.43 26.69
N VAL A 14 -39.49 1.05 25.63
CA VAL A 14 -38.59 0.41 24.66
C VAL A 14 -37.26 0.00 25.32
N LEU A 15 -36.73 -1.14 24.91
CA LEU A 15 -35.37 -1.57 25.23
C LEU A 15 -34.39 -1.04 24.18
N GLU A 16 -33.36 -0.33 24.64
CA GLU A 16 -32.26 0.14 23.82
C GLU A 16 -31.14 -0.88 23.82
N LYS A 17 -30.70 -1.25 22.60
CA LYS A 17 -29.59 -2.17 22.40
C LYS A 17 -28.27 -1.42 22.57
N ILE A 18 -27.48 -1.83 23.56
CA ILE A 18 -26.18 -1.23 23.87
C ILE A 18 -25.10 -1.85 22.97
N VAL A 19 -24.98 -3.17 23.00
CA VAL A 19 -23.90 -3.88 22.32
C VAL A 19 -24.32 -5.29 21.94
N SER A 20 -23.60 -5.89 20.99
CA SER A 20 -23.66 -7.31 20.73
C SER A 20 -22.27 -7.90 20.68
N GLU A 21 -22.17 -9.14 21.14
CA GLU A 21 -20.96 -9.93 21.10
C GLU A 21 -21.33 -11.31 20.54
N LYS A 22 -20.62 -11.71 19.49
CA LYS A 22 -20.73 -13.04 18.94
C LYS A 22 -19.74 -13.94 19.66
N TYR A 23 -20.21 -15.05 20.20
CA TYR A 23 -19.38 -16.02 20.89
C TYR A 23 -18.99 -17.14 19.93
N PRO A 24 -17.69 -17.32 19.61
CA PRO A 24 -17.23 -18.51 18.93
C PRO A 24 -17.42 -19.75 19.84
N ALA A 25 -17.44 -20.94 19.22
CA ALA A 25 -17.85 -22.22 19.81
C ALA A 25 -17.16 -22.71 21.11
N ASN A 26 -16.27 -21.95 21.75
CA ASN A 26 -15.40 -22.43 22.84
C ASN A 26 -15.24 -21.45 24.03
N LEU A 27 -16.27 -20.71 24.43
CA LEU A 27 -16.21 -19.82 25.60
C LEU A 27 -17.07 -20.33 26.77
N THR A 28 -16.55 -20.24 27.99
CA THR A 28 -17.07 -20.87 29.23
C THR A 28 -18.33 -20.22 29.82
N TYR A 29 -18.77 -19.06 29.34
CA TYR A 29 -19.83 -18.26 29.98
C TYR A 29 -21.01 -17.94 29.06
N SER A 30 -21.04 -18.47 27.84
CA SER A 30 -22.16 -18.31 26.90
C SER A 30 -22.33 -19.61 26.11
N PRO A 31 -23.56 -19.99 25.71
CA PRO A 31 -23.75 -21.15 24.87
C PRO A 31 -22.96 -21.01 23.56
N PRO A 32 -22.31 -22.06 23.04
CA PRO A 32 -21.50 -21.99 21.84
C PRO A 32 -22.33 -21.53 20.63
N ASN A 33 -21.70 -20.77 19.72
CA ASN A 33 -22.32 -20.21 18.52
C ASN A 33 -23.48 -19.22 18.78
N THR A 34 -23.60 -18.65 19.97
CA THR A 34 -24.64 -17.64 20.24
C THR A 34 -24.18 -16.21 20.01
N ILE A 35 -25.13 -15.33 19.73
CA ILE A 35 -24.92 -13.88 19.79
C ILE A 35 -25.61 -13.35 21.03
N SER A 36 -24.86 -12.76 21.95
CA SER A 36 -25.45 -12.07 23.09
C SER A 36 -25.69 -10.61 22.73
N HIS A 37 -26.93 -10.18 22.91
CA HIS A 37 -27.37 -8.80 22.78
C HIS A 37 -27.65 -8.21 24.16
N PHE A 38 -27.08 -7.04 24.42
CA PHE A 38 -27.21 -6.37 25.70
C PHE A 38 -28.17 -5.19 25.56
N PHE A 39 -29.17 -5.15 26.42
CA PHE A 39 -30.23 -4.15 26.39
C PHE A 39 -30.39 -3.43 27.72
N GLN A 40 -30.80 -2.17 27.65
CA GLN A 40 -31.19 -1.35 28.78
C GLN A 40 -32.54 -0.72 28.52
N CYS A 41 -33.37 -0.60 29.55
CA CYS A 41 -34.61 0.16 29.42
C CYS A 41 -34.35 1.63 29.12
N SER A 42 -35.08 2.19 28.15
CA SER A 42 -35.00 3.62 27.80
C SER A 42 -35.64 4.54 28.84
N ASN A 43 -36.42 4.00 29.77
CA ASN A 43 -36.99 4.77 30.87
C ASN A 43 -35.89 5.09 31.91
N PRO A 44 -35.55 6.36 32.18
CA PRO A 44 -34.55 6.73 33.17
C PRO A 44 -34.87 6.23 34.59
N ASP A 45 -36.16 6.10 34.90
CA ASP A 45 -36.63 5.62 36.20
C ASP A 45 -36.65 4.09 36.32
N CYS A 46 -36.29 3.36 35.24
CA CYS A 46 -36.25 1.91 35.20
C CYS A 46 -34.81 1.41 35.05
N GLN A 47 -34.32 0.73 36.08
CA GLN A 47 -32.95 0.19 36.09
C GLN A 47 -32.83 -1.19 35.44
N ALA A 48 -33.90 -1.72 34.83
CA ALA A 48 -33.90 -3.06 34.24
C ALA A 48 -32.88 -3.18 33.10
N LYS A 49 -32.00 -4.18 33.21
CA LYS A 49 -30.98 -4.55 32.21
C LYS A 49 -31.20 -5.98 31.76
N PHE A 50 -31.09 -6.23 30.46
CA PHE A 50 -31.38 -7.52 29.87
C PHE A 50 -30.22 -8.00 29.02
N ILE A 51 -30.02 -9.32 29.02
CA ILE A 51 -29.18 -10.02 28.06
C ILE A 51 -30.09 -10.95 27.28
N ALA A 52 -30.02 -10.87 25.95
CA ALA A 52 -30.70 -11.81 25.08
C ALA A 52 -29.66 -12.65 24.33
N TRP A 53 -29.75 -13.97 24.40
CA TRP A 53 -28.93 -14.86 23.59
C TRP A 53 -29.72 -15.31 22.37
N GLU A 54 -29.18 -15.00 21.20
CA GLU A 54 -29.64 -15.49 19.90
C GLU A 54 -28.95 -16.81 19.59
N GLU A 55 -29.75 -17.87 19.46
CA GLU A 55 -29.34 -19.17 18.94
C GLU A 55 -29.29 -19.15 17.39
N ASP A 56 -28.61 -20.11 16.77
CA ASP A 56 -28.53 -20.24 15.30
C ASP A 56 -29.91 -20.31 14.61
N SER A 57 -30.97 -20.71 15.35
CA SER A 57 -32.34 -20.73 14.86
C SER A 57 -33.04 -19.35 14.86
N GLY A 58 -32.36 -18.29 15.29
CA GLY A 58 -32.93 -16.95 15.49
C GLY A 58 -33.82 -16.81 16.73
N LYS A 59 -33.82 -17.83 17.60
CA LYS A 59 -34.58 -17.80 18.86
C LYS A 59 -33.81 -16.96 19.89
N LEU A 60 -34.51 -16.03 20.53
CA LEU A 60 -33.96 -15.21 21.62
C LEU A 60 -34.40 -15.75 22.98
N THR A 61 -33.41 -16.07 23.82
CA THR A 61 -33.61 -16.36 25.24
C THR A 61 -33.21 -15.12 26.04
N TRP A 62 -34.06 -14.67 26.96
CA TRP A 62 -33.87 -13.41 27.70
C TRP A 62 -33.58 -13.67 29.18
N GLU A 63 -32.67 -12.88 29.75
CA GLU A 63 -32.39 -12.87 31.19
C GLU A 63 -32.25 -11.44 31.71
N LEU A 64 -32.93 -11.16 32.82
CA LEU A 64 -32.77 -9.92 33.58
C LEU A 64 -31.52 -10.00 34.45
N LYS A 65 -30.71 -8.94 34.46
CA LYS A 65 -29.52 -8.85 35.31
C LYS A 65 -29.57 -7.64 36.25
N GLU A 66 -29.01 -7.84 37.42
CA GLU A 66 -28.71 -6.75 38.36
C GLU A 66 -27.66 -5.80 37.75
N GLU A 67 -27.74 -4.52 38.12
CA GLU A 67 -26.95 -3.46 37.49
C GLU A 67 -25.43 -3.70 37.60
N GLU A 68 -24.96 -4.14 38.77
CA GLU A 68 -23.53 -4.33 39.05
C GLU A 68 -22.96 -5.52 38.26
N ILE A 69 -23.71 -6.63 38.20
CA ILE A 69 -23.38 -7.80 37.37
C ILE A 69 -23.35 -7.40 35.90
N PHE A 70 -24.35 -6.64 35.44
CA PHE A 70 -24.44 -6.20 34.05
C PHE A 70 -23.26 -5.30 33.65
N LYS A 71 -22.87 -4.35 34.50
CA LYS A 71 -21.69 -3.49 34.29
C LYS A 71 -20.41 -4.31 34.20
N ASN A 72 -20.22 -5.29 35.08
CA ASN A 72 -19.05 -6.16 35.06
C ASN A 72 -18.98 -7.00 33.78
N ILE A 73 -20.11 -7.54 33.32
CA ILE A 73 -20.18 -8.28 32.06
C ILE A 73 -19.83 -7.36 30.89
N LEU A 74 -20.42 -6.16 30.80
CA LEU A 74 -20.15 -5.19 29.74
C LEU A 74 -18.67 -4.78 29.69
N LYS A 75 -18.04 -4.59 30.85
CA LYS A 75 -16.61 -4.33 30.94
C LYS A 75 -15.79 -5.48 30.33
N GLY A 76 -16.15 -6.73 30.66
CA GLY A 76 -15.54 -7.90 30.04
C GLY A 76 -15.75 -7.96 28.52
N VAL A 77 -16.93 -7.57 28.02
CA VAL A 77 -17.20 -7.47 26.57
C VAL A 77 -16.27 -6.44 25.91
N SER A 78 -16.14 -5.24 26.50
CA SER A 78 -15.29 -4.18 25.94
C SER A 78 -13.82 -4.61 25.91
N GLU A 79 -13.31 -5.19 27.00
CA GLU A 79 -11.92 -5.66 27.09
C GLU A 79 -11.62 -6.74 26.04
N ARG A 80 -12.56 -7.67 25.80
CA ARG A 80 -12.39 -8.70 24.76
C ARG A 80 -12.40 -8.12 23.35
N LYS A 81 -13.28 -7.16 23.08
CA LYS A 81 -13.32 -6.47 21.78
C LYS A 81 -12.03 -5.71 21.53
N GLU A 82 -11.56 -4.96 22.52
CA GLU A 82 -10.29 -4.23 22.46
C GLU A 82 -9.12 -5.19 22.22
N ARG A 83 -9.05 -6.29 22.98
CA ARG A 83 -8.01 -7.31 22.80
C ARG A 83 -8.03 -7.94 21.41
N ALA A 84 -9.21 -8.19 20.84
CA ALA A 84 -9.34 -8.73 19.49
C ALA A 84 -8.83 -7.73 18.44
N MET A 85 -9.22 -6.45 18.56
CA MET A 85 -8.74 -5.37 17.67
C MET A 85 -7.22 -5.21 17.76
N LEU A 86 -6.66 -5.14 18.98
CA LEU A 86 -5.22 -5.02 19.20
C LEU A 86 -4.44 -6.22 18.65
N LYS A 87 -5.01 -7.43 18.73
CA LYS A 87 -4.39 -8.63 18.16
C LYS A 87 -4.37 -8.58 16.64
N GLU A 88 -5.45 -8.12 16.02
CA GLU A 88 -5.52 -7.95 14.56
C GLU A 88 -4.55 -6.86 14.08
N GLU A 89 -4.50 -5.72 14.77
CA GLU A 89 -3.57 -4.64 14.46
C GLU A 89 -2.11 -5.07 14.61
N LYS A 90 -1.78 -5.79 15.70
CA LYS A 90 -0.44 -6.37 15.89
C LYS A 90 -0.04 -7.30 14.75
N GLU A 91 -0.97 -8.13 14.27
CA GLU A 91 -0.69 -9.05 13.17
C GLU A 91 -0.43 -8.30 11.86
N LYS A 92 -1.23 -7.26 11.56
CA LYS A 92 -0.99 -6.38 10.41
C LYS A 92 0.39 -5.71 10.49
N LEU A 93 0.72 -5.12 11.64
CA LEU A 93 2.02 -4.47 11.84
C LEU A 93 3.20 -5.46 11.72
N ASN A 94 3.04 -6.70 12.16
CA ASN A 94 4.06 -7.73 11.97
C ASN A 94 4.28 -8.06 10.49
N GLN A 95 3.20 -8.14 9.70
CA GLN A 95 3.27 -8.41 8.27
C GLN A 95 3.93 -7.24 7.52
N GLU A 96 3.52 -6.01 7.81
CA GLU A 96 4.12 -4.79 7.26
C GLU A 96 5.61 -4.67 7.61
N LYS A 97 5.97 -4.96 8.87
CA LYS A 97 7.37 -4.98 9.31
C LYS A 97 8.19 -6.00 8.50
N ALA A 98 7.70 -7.21 8.32
CA ALA A 98 8.40 -8.25 7.56
C ALA A 98 8.59 -7.85 6.08
N GLU A 99 7.62 -7.16 5.49
CA GLU A 99 7.72 -6.65 4.13
C GLU A 99 8.75 -5.51 4.02
N LEU A 100 8.72 -4.55 4.95
CA LEU A 100 9.70 -3.47 5.04
C LEU A 100 11.13 -3.99 5.24
N GLU A 101 11.33 -4.98 6.11
CA GLU A 101 12.62 -5.63 6.32
C GLU A 101 13.15 -6.30 5.05
N ARG A 102 12.27 -6.96 4.27
CA ARG A 102 12.64 -7.53 2.98
C ARG A 102 13.06 -6.46 1.98
N MET A 103 12.29 -5.39 1.85
CA MET A 103 12.63 -4.27 0.97
C MET A 103 13.95 -3.60 1.37
N LEU A 104 14.19 -3.43 2.68
CA LEU A 104 15.45 -2.89 3.20
C LEU A 104 16.64 -3.80 2.90
N ALA A 105 16.46 -5.12 2.89
CA ALA A 105 17.51 -6.06 2.52
C ALA A 105 17.80 -6.07 1.00
N GLU A 106 16.77 -5.94 0.16
CA GLU A 106 16.92 -5.98 -1.30
C GLU A 106 17.43 -4.65 -1.90
N ASN A 107 17.02 -3.51 -1.35
CA ASN A 107 17.36 -2.20 -1.89
C ASN A 107 18.87 -1.94 -2.04
N PRO A 108 19.74 -2.28 -1.07
CA PRO A 108 21.18 -2.13 -1.22
C PRO A 108 21.75 -2.90 -2.43
N GLN A 109 21.23 -4.10 -2.70
CA GLN A 109 21.66 -4.89 -3.85
C GLN A 109 21.23 -4.23 -5.16
N ARG A 110 19.98 -3.77 -5.24
CA ARG A 110 19.48 -3.03 -6.41
C ARG A 110 20.28 -1.75 -6.66
N ILE A 111 20.56 -0.99 -5.61
CA ILE A 111 21.40 0.23 -5.68
C ILE A 111 22.81 -0.12 -6.17
N SER A 112 23.41 -1.22 -5.71
CA SER A 112 24.73 -1.66 -6.16
C SER A 112 24.75 -2.00 -7.66
N ILE A 113 23.72 -2.71 -8.15
CA ILE A 113 23.57 -3.04 -9.57
C ILE A 113 23.44 -1.76 -10.40
N ILE A 114 22.54 -0.84 -10.00
CA ILE A 114 22.33 0.45 -10.68
C ILE A 114 23.64 1.25 -10.75
N LYS A 115 24.40 1.32 -9.64
CA LYS A 115 25.71 2.01 -9.63
C LYS A 115 26.69 1.40 -10.63
N LYS A 116 26.73 0.08 -10.74
CA LYS A 116 27.60 -0.62 -11.70
C LYS A 116 27.17 -0.34 -13.15
N GLU A 117 25.88 -0.35 -13.42
CA GLU A 117 25.33 -0.01 -14.74
C GLU A 117 25.62 1.44 -15.12
N MET A 118 25.48 2.38 -14.18
CA MET A 118 25.82 3.79 -14.41
C MET A 118 27.31 3.97 -14.77
N GLU A 119 28.21 3.27 -14.09
CA GLU A 119 29.64 3.36 -14.40
C GLU A 119 29.94 2.78 -15.79
N ASN A 120 29.29 1.67 -16.16
CA ASN A 120 29.41 1.11 -17.50
C ASN A 120 28.91 2.08 -18.58
N ILE A 121 27.78 2.74 -18.36
CA ILE A 121 27.24 3.75 -19.27
C ILE A 121 28.22 4.92 -19.40
N LYS A 122 28.79 5.38 -18.29
CA LYS A 122 29.79 6.45 -18.30
C LYS A 122 31.02 6.09 -19.13
N ILE A 123 31.52 4.86 -19.00
CA ILE A 123 32.63 4.36 -19.83
C ILE A 123 32.25 4.35 -21.32
N GLN A 124 31.05 3.88 -21.66
CA GLN A 124 30.56 3.87 -23.05
C GLN A 124 30.44 5.28 -23.63
N VAL A 125 29.92 6.24 -22.85
CA VAL A 125 29.80 7.64 -23.27
C VAL A 125 31.18 8.22 -23.56
N ASN A 126 32.15 8.06 -22.66
CA ASN A 126 33.50 8.56 -22.87
C ASN A 126 34.12 7.98 -24.15
N LYS A 127 33.98 6.67 -24.37
CA LYS A 127 34.49 6.04 -25.58
C LYS A 127 33.86 6.63 -26.86
N LEU A 128 32.55 6.86 -26.86
CA LEU A 128 31.86 7.48 -27.99
C LEU A 128 32.29 8.94 -28.20
N THR A 129 32.61 9.66 -27.13
CA THR A 129 33.16 11.01 -27.21
C THR A 129 34.55 10.99 -27.85
N ASP A 130 35.44 10.10 -27.42
CA ASP A 130 36.78 9.95 -28.03
C ASP A 130 36.66 9.60 -29.52
N GLU A 131 35.81 8.63 -29.88
CA GLU A 131 35.56 8.25 -31.28
C GLU A 131 34.99 9.41 -32.11
N TYR A 132 34.16 10.27 -31.52
CA TYR A 132 33.61 11.45 -32.17
C TYR A 132 34.70 12.50 -32.44
N GLU A 133 35.57 12.77 -31.47
CA GLU A 133 36.69 13.70 -31.61
C GLU A 133 37.66 13.24 -32.69
N GLU A 134 38.03 11.95 -32.70
CA GLU A 134 38.88 11.38 -33.75
C GLU A 134 38.26 11.55 -35.14
N ARG A 135 36.96 11.25 -35.29
CA ARG A 135 36.25 11.43 -36.56
C ARG A 135 36.18 12.90 -36.98
N SER A 136 35.98 13.81 -36.03
CA SER A 136 35.95 15.25 -36.30
C SER A 136 37.29 15.75 -36.88
N ILE A 137 38.41 15.27 -36.33
CA ILE A 137 39.76 15.57 -36.85
C ILE A 137 39.94 14.97 -38.25
N GLN A 138 39.48 13.75 -38.48
CA GLN A 138 39.56 13.12 -39.81
C GLN A 138 38.76 13.89 -40.86
N VAL A 139 37.56 14.40 -40.50
CA VAL A 139 36.73 15.21 -41.40
C VAL A 139 37.45 16.49 -41.77
N THR A 140 38.01 17.22 -40.81
CA THR A 140 38.76 18.46 -41.08
C THR A 140 39.99 18.20 -41.95
N HIS A 141 40.73 17.12 -41.73
CA HIS A 141 41.84 16.72 -42.61
C HIS A 141 41.39 16.41 -44.04
N LEU A 142 40.25 15.72 -44.21
CA LEU A 142 39.68 15.43 -45.52
C LEU A 142 39.23 16.70 -46.23
N GLU A 143 38.59 17.63 -45.53
CA GLU A 143 38.18 18.93 -46.07
C GLU A 143 39.38 19.74 -46.57
N GLU A 144 40.47 19.80 -45.79
CA GLU A 144 41.71 20.45 -46.23
C GLU A 144 42.32 19.79 -47.47
N ALA A 145 42.32 18.45 -47.51
CA ALA A 145 42.84 17.71 -48.65
C ALA A 145 42.02 17.96 -49.92
N MET A 146 40.69 18.00 -49.79
CA MET A 146 39.78 18.34 -50.90
C MET A 146 40.02 19.76 -51.40
N GLU A 147 40.17 20.74 -50.50
CA GLU A 147 40.40 22.13 -50.91
C GLU A 147 41.75 22.30 -51.62
N LYS A 148 42.82 21.66 -51.10
CA LYS A 148 44.11 21.60 -51.80
C LYS A 148 44.00 20.94 -53.17
N GLY A 149 43.23 19.86 -53.28
CA GLY A 149 42.93 19.20 -54.55
C GLY A 149 42.21 20.12 -55.54
N ARG A 150 41.21 20.87 -55.07
CA ARG A 150 40.45 21.85 -55.85
C ARG A 150 41.34 22.95 -56.42
N LEU A 151 42.21 23.53 -55.58
CA LEU A 151 43.16 24.56 -56.01
C LEU A 151 44.16 24.04 -57.05
N ARG A 152 44.66 22.81 -56.88
CA ARG A 152 45.54 22.17 -57.87
C ARG A 152 44.85 21.97 -59.22
N LEU A 153 43.59 21.53 -59.23
CA LEU A 153 42.83 21.38 -60.46
C LEU A 153 42.63 22.74 -61.16
N GLN A 154 42.31 23.80 -60.42
CA GLN A 154 42.20 25.15 -60.99
C GLN A 154 43.51 25.64 -61.62
N GLU A 155 44.65 25.38 -60.99
CA GLU A 155 45.96 25.75 -61.53
C GLU A 155 46.30 24.93 -62.80
N ILE A 156 45.98 23.64 -62.81
CA ILE A 156 46.14 22.79 -64.01
C ILE A 156 45.26 23.32 -65.15
N ASP A 157 43.99 23.62 -64.89
CA ASP A 157 43.07 24.17 -65.89
C ASP A 157 43.57 25.50 -66.45
N LYS A 158 44.13 26.36 -65.60
CA LYS A 158 44.74 27.63 -66.02
C LYS A 158 45.92 27.39 -66.96
N ARG A 159 46.85 26.52 -66.57
CA ARG A 159 48.02 26.16 -67.39
C ARG A 159 47.63 25.53 -68.73
N LEU A 160 46.62 24.65 -68.74
CA LEU A 160 46.11 24.07 -69.98
C LEU A 160 45.59 25.13 -70.95
N ARG A 161 44.87 26.15 -70.46
CA ARG A 161 44.40 27.27 -71.30
C ARG A 161 45.56 28.07 -71.88
N GLU A 162 46.57 28.38 -71.07
CA GLU A 162 47.77 29.12 -71.50
C GLU A 162 48.52 28.37 -72.61
N LEU A 163 48.68 27.05 -72.48
CA LEU A 163 49.36 26.21 -73.47
C LEU A 163 48.60 26.10 -74.80
N ILE A 164 47.26 26.15 -74.80
CA ILE A 164 46.44 26.12 -76.02
C ILE A 164 46.67 27.37 -76.90
N HIS A 165 47.16 28.47 -76.31
CA HIS A 165 47.38 29.75 -77.00
C HIS A 165 48.80 29.90 -77.56
N ILE A 166 49.67 28.91 -77.35
CA ILE A 166 51.00 28.84 -77.97
C ILE A 166 50.82 28.18 -79.35
N LYS A 167 50.72 29.02 -80.39
CA LYS A 167 50.83 28.65 -81.81
C LYS A 167 52.06 29.31 -82.40
#